data_AF-A0A524Q5K1-F1
#
_entry.id   AF-A0A524Q5K1-F1
#
_cell.length_a   1.000
_cell.length_b   1.000
_cell.length_c   1.000
_cell.angle_alpha   90.00
_cell.angle_beta   90.00
_cell.angle_gamma   90.00
#
_symmetry.space_group_name_H-M   'P 1'
#
loop_
_entity.id
_entity.type
_entity.pdbx_description
1 polymer ?
#
loop_
_entity_poly.entity_id
_entity_poly.type
_entity_poly.pdbx_seq_one_letter_code
_entity_poly.pdbx_strand_id
1 'polypeptide(L)'
;MEKHSGSAVLIPILEQVYAELTQEHAELMALTDRIRALHSPIGLTPLLEELHTSLIKHFSHEQFPGGMYECMGAYGSPYHEELKILVRDHCVILSAVRALLERTRGANRPDDAALLAGVAEVLTQLSDHEHREHALADKLMAQAK
;
A
#
# COMPACT_ATOMS: atom_id res chain seq x y z
N MET A 1 -12.96 -0.31 40.76
CA MET A 1 -12.31 0.82 40.06
C MET A 1 -10.88 0.37 39.77
N GLU A 2 -10.74 -0.47 38.75
CA GLU A 2 -9.47 -1.14 38.44
C GLU A 2 -8.62 -0.26 37.53
N LYS A 3 -7.32 -0.32 37.80
CA LYS A 3 -6.30 0.62 37.34
C LYS A 3 -5.94 0.36 35.87
N HIS A 4 -5.84 1.45 35.11
CA HIS A 4 -5.16 1.52 33.82
C HIS A 4 -3.74 0.94 33.95
N SER A 5 -3.49 -0.18 33.28
CA SER A 5 -2.14 -0.76 33.18
C SER A 5 -1.90 -1.46 31.83
N GLY A 6 -2.55 -0.98 30.76
CA GLY A 6 -2.46 -1.56 29.40
C GLY A 6 -1.59 -0.80 28.40
N SER A 7 -1.16 0.44 28.72
CA SER A 7 -0.48 1.32 27.74
C SER A 7 0.99 0.94 27.48
N ALA A 8 1.72 0.43 28.48
CA ALA A 8 3.16 0.20 28.35
C ALA A 8 3.57 -0.97 27.43
N VAL A 9 2.67 -1.91 27.15
CA VAL A 9 2.95 -3.10 26.32
C VAL A 9 2.55 -2.88 24.85
N LEU A 10 1.70 -1.90 24.56
CA LEU A 10 1.19 -1.65 23.21
C LEU A 10 2.21 -0.93 22.32
N ILE A 11 3.00 -0.02 22.88
CA ILE A 11 3.97 0.79 22.10
C ILE A 11 5.04 -0.07 21.40
N PRO A 12 5.71 -1.04 22.07
CA PRO A 12 6.72 -1.86 21.41
C PRO A 12 6.16 -2.76 20.29
N ILE A 13 4.89 -3.18 20.41
CA ILE A 13 4.22 -4.00 19.39
C ILE A 13 3.90 -3.14 18.16
N LEU A 14 3.44 -1.90 18.36
CA LEU A 14 3.19 -0.95 17.28
C LEU A 14 4.45 -0.61 16.49
N GLU A 15 5.54 -0.32 17.19
CA GLU A 15 6.83 0.00 16.56
C GLU A 15 7.38 -1.19 15.76
N GLN A 16 7.25 -2.42 16.27
CA GLN A 16 7.69 -3.62 15.56
C GLN A 16 6.87 -3.89 14.30
N VAL A 17 5.53 -3.86 14.39
CA VAL A 17 4.64 -4.08 13.23
C VAL A 17 4.88 -3.02 12.16
N TYR A 18 5.04 -1.77 12.56
CA TYR A 18 5.30 -0.68 11.61
C TYR A 18 6.70 -0.75 10.98
N ALA A 19 7.71 -1.22 11.72
CA ALA A 19 9.05 -1.44 11.16
C ALA A 19 9.07 -2.55 10.10
N GLU A 20 8.33 -3.63 10.31
CA GLU A 20 8.17 -4.71 9.32
C GLU A 20 7.50 -4.20 8.04
N LEU A 21 6.46 -3.36 8.17
CA LEU A 21 5.79 -2.76 7.01
C LEU A 21 6.64 -1.72 6.28
N THR A 22 7.45 -0.95 7.01
CA THR A 22 8.41 -0.02 6.40
C THR A 22 9.38 -0.75 5.45
N GLN A 23 9.76 -1.99 5.79
CA GLN A 23 10.57 -2.82 4.89
C GLN A 23 9.78 -3.26 3.65
N GLU A 24 8.51 -3.65 3.80
CA GLU A 24 7.64 -3.98 2.65
C GLU A 24 7.43 -2.77 1.73
N HIS A 25 7.26 -1.57 2.30
CA HIS A 25 7.14 -0.32 1.53
C HIS A 25 8.42 -0.05 0.74
N ALA A 26 9.59 -0.23 1.35
CA ALA A 26 10.87 -0.04 0.67
C ALA A 26 11.03 -1.00 -0.53
N GLU A 27 10.60 -2.26 -0.38
CA GLU A 27 10.60 -3.25 -1.46
C GLU A 27 9.62 -2.88 -2.58
N LEU A 28 8.40 -2.44 -2.23
CA LEU A 28 7.41 -1.94 -3.18
C LEU A 28 7.95 -0.71 -3.93
N MET A 29 8.52 0.27 -3.24
CA MET A 29 9.05 1.48 -3.86
C MET A 29 10.21 1.16 -4.81
N ALA A 30 11.12 0.26 -4.44
CA ALA A 30 12.17 -0.21 -5.34
C ALA A 30 11.60 -0.86 -6.62
N LEU A 31 10.51 -1.61 -6.51
CA LEU A 31 9.81 -2.16 -7.66
C LEU A 31 9.14 -1.06 -8.50
N THR A 32 8.51 -0.07 -7.88
CA THR A 32 7.93 1.08 -8.61
C THR A 32 8.99 1.86 -9.38
N ASP A 33 10.18 2.03 -8.82
CA ASP A 33 11.28 2.72 -9.48
C ASP A 33 11.83 1.92 -10.67
N ARG A 34 11.93 0.60 -10.54
CA ARG A 34 12.25 -0.30 -11.67
C ARG A 34 11.23 -0.15 -12.80
N ILE A 35 9.95 -0.07 -12.49
CA ILE A 35 8.88 0.13 -13.49
C ILE A 35 8.98 1.52 -14.10
N ARG A 36 9.20 2.57 -13.30
CA ARG A 36 9.31 3.97 -13.74
C ARG A 36 10.52 4.19 -14.65
N ALA A 37 11.59 3.42 -14.48
CA ALA A 37 12.76 3.45 -15.35
C ALA A 37 12.52 2.85 -16.76
N LEU A 38 11.39 2.18 -16.98
CA LEU A 38 11.01 1.70 -18.31
C LEU A 38 10.56 2.85 -19.21
N HIS A 39 11.28 3.06 -20.30
CA HIS A 39 10.91 4.04 -21.34
C HIS A 39 10.13 3.40 -22.51
N SER A 40 9.84 2.11 -22.39
CA SER A 40 9.13 1.31 -23.38
C SER A 40 8.34 0.22 -22.64
N PRO A 41 7.17 -0.19 -23.14
CA PRO A 41 6.43 -1.29 -22.53
C PRO A 41 7.02 -2.69 -22.78
N ILE A 42 8.20 -2.79 -23.41
CA ILE A 42 8.99 -4.03 -23.45
C ILE A 42 9.42 -4.39 -22.02
N GLY A 43 9.08 -5.61 -21.57
CA GLY A 43 9.40 -6.08 -20.22
C GLY A 43 8.46 -5.56 -19.12
N LEU A 44 7.44 -4.79 -19.46
CA LEU A 44 6.49 -4.24 -18.49
C LEU A 44 5.60 -5.32 -17.84
N THR A 45 5.13 -6.30 -18.62
CA THR A 45 4.23 -7.35 -18.12
C THR A 45 4.77 -8.09 -16.89
N PRO A 46 5.99 -8.67 -16.89
CA PRO A 46 6.48 -9.38 -15.71
C PRO A 46 6.65 -8.47 -14.49
N LEU A 47 6.98 -7.18 -14.67
CA LEU A 47 7.07 -6.23 -13.55
C LEU A 47 5.69 -5.87 -12.98
N LEU A 48 4.66 -5.75 -13.83
CA LEU A 48 3.28 -5.54 -13.37
C LEU A 48 2.73 -6.79 -12.65
N GLU A 49 3.15 -8.00 -13.05
CA GLU A 49 2.80 -9.24 -12.35
C GLU A 49 3.46 -9.32 -10.97
N GLU A 50 4.74 -8.94 -10.90
CA GLU A 50 5.50 -8.77 -9.65
C GLU A 50 4.79 -7.75 -8.75
N LEU A 51 4.44 -6.58 -9.29
CA LEU A 51 3.76 -5.51 -8.54
C LEU A 51 2.39 -5.96 -8.02
N HIS A 52 1.58 -6.59 -8.87
CA HIS A 52 0.25 -7.06 -8.48
C HIS A 52 0.33 -8.09 -7.33
N THR A 53 1.27 -9.04 -7.42
CA THR A 53 1.49 -10.03 -6.36
C THR A 53 1.94 -9.38 -5.05
N SER A 54 2.90 -8.45 -5.12
CA SER A 54 3.40 -7.73 -3.95
C SER A 54 2.32 -6.89 -3.29
N LEU A 55 1.48 -6.19 -4.06
CA LEU A 55 0.36 -5.40 -3.54
C LEU A 55 -0.70 -6.26 -2.85
N ILE A 56 -1.03 -7.44 -3.41
CA ILE A 56 -1.96 -8.36 -2.74
C ILE A 56 -1.44 -8.77 -1.37
N LYS A 57 -0.14 -9.13 -1.29
CA LYS A 57 0.50 -9.53 -0.05
C LYS A 57 0.52 -8.37 0.96
N HIS A 58 0.95 -7.20 0.52
CA HIS A 58 1.08 -6.00 1.34
C HIS A 58 -0.27 -5.56 1.92
N PHE A 59 -1.27 -5.32 1.07
CA PHE A 59 -2.62 -4.92 1.51
C PHE A 59 -3.32 -5.98 2.36
N SER A 60 -2.92 -7.25 2.24
CA SER A 60 -3.37 -8.32 3.13
C SER A 60 -2.79 -8.14 4.54
N HIS A 61 -1.49 -7.88 4.67
CA HIS A 61 -0.83 -7.67 5.96
C HIS A 61 -1.38 -6.45 6.72
N GLU A 62 -1.84 -5.42 6.02
CA GLU A 62 -2.50 -4.27 6.65
C GLU A 62 -3.91 -4.58 7.18
N GLN A 63 -4.72 -5.33 6.41
CA GLN A 63 -6.16 -5.44 6.60
C GLN A 63 -6.64 -6.73 7.28
N PHE A 64 -5.88 -7.83 7.22
CA PHE A 64 -6.32 -9.08 7.85
C PHE A 64 -6.49 -8.90 9.37
N PRO A 65 -7.29 -9.74 10.05
CA PRO A 65 -7.35 -9.75 11.50
C PRO A 65 -5.95 -9.97 12.10
N GLY A 66 -5.55 -9.11 13.03
CA GLY A 66 -4.20 -9.01 13.56
C GLY A 66 -3.19 -8.31 12.63
N GLY A 67 -3.67 -7.71 11.54
CA GLY A 67 -2.90 -6.88 10.62
C GLY A 67 -2.67 -5.47 11.15
N MET A 68 -1.94 -4.66 10.39
CA MET A 68 -1.46 -3.35 10.85
C MET A 68 -2.59 -2.47 11.39
N TYR A 69 -3.66 -2.29 10.63
CA TYR A 69 -4.71 -1.34 11.01
C TYR A 69 -5.41 -1.74 12.31
N GLU A 70 -5.52 -3.04 12.59
CA GLU A 70 -6.02 -3.54 13.87
C GLU A 70 -4.99 -3.34 14.99
N CYS A 71 -3.73 -3.74 14.77
CA CYS A 71 -2.65 -3.56 15.75
C CYS A 71 -2.49 -2.09 16.16
N MET A 72 -2.64 -1.17 15.21
CA MET A 72 -2.60 0.28 15.41
C MET A 72 -3.85 0.87 16.05
N GLY A 73 -4.88 0.06 16.30
CA GLY A 73 -6.15 0.52 16.84
C GLY A 73 -6.89 1.49 15.91
N ALA A 74 -6.57 1.49 14.62
CA ALA A 74 -7.04 2.48 13.67
C ALA A 74 -8.58 2.46 13.54
N TYR A 75 -9.20 1.28 13.64
CA TYR A 75 -10.66 1.11 13.59
C TYR A 75 -11.42 1.78 14.74
N GLY A 76 -10.79 1.91 15.92
CA GLY A 76 -11.36 2.58 17.10
C GLY A 76 -10.93 4.03 17.24
N SER A 77 -10.09 4.53 16.33
CA SER A 77 -9.46 5.84 16.44
C SER A 77 -10.34 6.98 15.88
N PRO A 78 -10.05 8.24 16.26
CA PRO A 78 -10.63 9.41 15.60
C PRO A 78 -10.35 9.48 14.09
N TYR A 79 -9.38 8.72 13.59
CA TYR A 79 -8.93 8.72 12.20
C TYR A 79 -9.59 7.64 11.33
N HIS A 80 -10.68 7.02 11.79
CA HIS A 80 -11.37 5.95 11.05
C HIS A 80 -11.83 6.34 9.63
N GLU A 81 -12.12 7.62 9.36
CA GLU A 81 -12.44 8.08 8.00
C GLU A 81 -11.20 8.11 7.10
N GLU A 82 -10.03 8.44 7.63
CA GLU A 82 -8.76 8.35 6.89
C GLU A 82 -8.44 6.89 6.55
N LEU A 83 -8.66 5.98 7.50
CA LEU A 83 -8.50 4.54 7.28
C LEU A 83 -9.44 4.00 6.17
N LYS A 84 -10.70 4.45 6.12
CA LYS A 84 -11.62 4.06 5.06
C LYS A 84 -11.13 4.47 3.68
N ILE A 85 -10.46 5.63 3.58
CA ILE A 85 -9.85 6.09 2.33
C ILE A 85 -8.71 5.14 1.92
N LEU A 86 -7.80 4.80 2.84
CA LEU A 86 -6.70 3.87 2.58
C LEU A 86 -7.22 2.50 2.08
N VAL A 87 -8.16 1.90 2.81
CA VAL A 87 -8.76 0.62 2.42
C VAL A 87 -9.44 0.69 1.04
N ARG A 88 -10.07 1.82 0.72
CA ARG A 88 -10.66 2.04 -0.61
C ARG A 88 -9.58 2.13 -1.69
N ASP A 89 -8.46 2.81 -1.41
CA ASP A 89 -7.34 2.96 -2.33
C ASP A 89 -6.80 1.59 -2.77
N HIS A 90 -6.75 0.59 -1.87
CA HIS A 90 -6.28 -0.76 -2.20
C HIS A 90 -7.06 -1.37 -3.37
N CYS A 91 -8.39 -1.23 -3.35
CA CYS A 91 -9.26 -1.75 -4.39
C CYS A 91 -9.04 -1.00 -5.72
N VAL A 92 -8.83 0.31 -5.65
CA VAL A 92 -8.57 1.15 -6.83
C VAL A 92 -7.23 0.77 -7.46
N ILE A 93 -6.17 0.72 -6.67
CA ILE A 93 -4.81 0.42 -7.12
C ILE A 93 -4.73 -1.01 -7.70
N LEU A 94 -5.23 -2.02 -6.99
CA LEU A 94 -5.24 -3.40 -7.47
C LEU A 94 -6.02 -3.54 -8.78
N SER A 95 -7.19 -2.91 -8.88
CA SER A 95 -8.00 -2.94 -10.10
C SER A 95 -7.28 -2.28 -11.27
N ALA A 96 -6.56 -1.17 -11.02
CA ALA A 96 -5.82 -0.46 -12.05
C ALA A 96 -4.60 -1.27 -12.55
N VAL A 97 -3.81 -1.87 -11.64
CA VAL A 97 -2.70 -2.77 -12.01
C VAL A 97 -3.22 -3.96 -12.83
N ARG A 98 -4.32 -4.58 -12.41
CA ARG A 98 -4.95 -5.68 -13.14
C ARG A 98 -5.41 -5.23 -14.53
N ALA A 99 -6.03 -4.07 -14.66
CA ALA A 99 -6.42 -3.53 -15.95
C ALA A 99 -5.22 -3.28 -16.89
N LEU A 100 -4.09 -2.82 -16.34
CA LEU A 100 -2.84 -2.68 -17.10
C LEU A 100 -2.31 -4.03 -17.57
N LEU A 101 -2.33 -5.06 -16.71
CA LEU A 101 -1.94 -6.43 -17.07
C LEU A 101 -2.79 -7.00 -18.21
N GLU A 102 -4.11 -6.79 -18.19
CA GLU A 102 -4.97 -7.24 -19.29
C GLU A 102 -4.65 -6.48 -20.59
N ARG A 103 -4.35 -5.18 -20.51
CA ARG A 103 -3.93 -4.38 -21.68
C ARG A 103 -2.60 -4.81 -22.25
N THR A 104 -1.65 -5.28 -21.43
CA THR A 104 -0.35 -5.77 -21.95
C THR A 104 -0.48 -7.12 -22.64
N ARG A 105 -1.52 -7.90 -22.35
CA ARG A 105 -1.80 -9.23 -22.92
C ARG A 105 -2.78 -9.22 -24.10
N GLY A 106 -3.58 -8.17 -24.24
CA GLY A 106 -4.64 -8.07 -25.25
C GLY A 106 -4.13 -7.96 -26.68
N ALA A 107 -4.88 -8.55 -27.63
CA ALA A 107 -4.58 -8.49 -29.07
C ALA A 107 -4.73 -7.07 -29.67
N ASN A 108 -5.60 -6.24 -29.07
CA ASN A 108 -5.73 -4.81 -29.37
C ASN A 108 -4.94 -4.01 -28.33
N ARG A 109 -3.61 -4.07 -28.42
CA ARG A 109 -2.74 -3.32 -27.52
C ARG A 109 -3.05 -1.82 -27.70
N PRO A 110 -3.36 -1.07 -26.62
CA PRO A 110 -3.39 0.38 -26.70
C PRO A 110 -2.03 0.89 -27.18
N ASP A 111 -1.97 2.12 -27.69
CA ASP A 111 -0.68 2.70 -28.03
C ASP A 111 0.23 2.71 -26.78
N ASP A 112 1.53 2.54 -27.00
CA ASP A 112 2.52 2.37 -25.95
C ASP A 112 2.56 3.57 -24.97
N ALA A 113 2.28 4.79 -25.45
CA ALA A 113 2.21 5.99 -24.60
C ALA A 113 0.99 5.96 -23.66
N ALA A 114 -0.17 5.52 -24.14
CA ALA A 114 -1.35 5.36 -23.29
C ALA A 114 -1.14 4.30 -22.20
N LEU A 115 -0.43 3.22 -22.52
CA LEU A 115 -0.06 2.20 -21.54
C LEU A 115 0.91 2.74 -20.48
N LEU A 116 1.98 3.43 -20.90
CA LEU A 116 2.95 4.04 -19.99
C LEU A 116 2.32 5.16 -19.12
N ALA A 117 1.40 5.94 -19.67
CA ALA A 117 0.66 6.93 -18.90
C ALA A 117 -0.20 6.28 -17.80
N GLY A 118 -0.90 5.18 -18.11
CA GLY A 118 -1.65 4.44 -17.12
C GLY A 118 -0.76 3.82 -16.04
N VAL A 119 0.43 3.34 -16.39
CA VAL A 119 1.44 2.89 -15.41
C VAL A 119 1.84 4.04 -14.50
N ALA A 120 2.21 5.20 -15.05
CA ALA A 120 2.62 6.37 -14.27
C ALA A 120 1.53 6.84 -13.29
N GLU A 121 0.26 6.81 -13.72
CA GLU A 121 -0.88 7.13 -12.87
C GLU A 121 -0.98 6.18 -11.67
N VAL A 122 -0.90 4.87 -11.91
CA VAL A 122 -0.94 3.86 -10.83
C VAL A 122 0.23 3.99 -9.86
N LEU A 123 1.44 4.23 -10.37
CA LEU A 123 2.61 4.45 -9.51
C LEU A 123 2.48 5.72 -8.66
N THR A 124 1.80 6.75 -9.17
CA THR A 124 1.50 7.97 -8.41
C THR A 124 0.46 7.68 -7.33
N GLN A 125 -0.62 6.99 -7.67
CA GLN A 125 -1.66 6.59 -6.70
C GLN A 125 -1.08 5.74 -5.56
N LEU A 126 -0.18 4.82 -5.88
CA LEU A 126 0.51 4.01 -4.89
C LEU A 126 1.41 4.88 -3.99
N SER A 127 2.26 5.73 -4.57
CA SER A 127 3.10 6.64 -3.77
C SER A 127 2.29 7.56 -2.84
N ASP A 128 1.14 8.05 -3.32
CA ASP A 128 0.25 8.88 -2.53
C ASP A 128 -0.44 8.09 -1.40
N HIS A 129 -0.76 6.83 -1.66
CA HIS A 129 -1.30 5.89 -0.68
C HIS A 129 -0.28 5.64 0.46
N GLU A 130 0.95 5.26 0.13
CA GLU A 130 2.03 5.05 1.10
C GLU A 130 2.25 6.29 1.99
N HIS A 131 2.23 7.47 1.39
CA HIS A 131 2.41 8.72 2.13
C HIS A 131 1.28 8.97 3.13
N ARG A 132 0.02 8.72 2.73
CA ARG A 132 -1.14 8.83 3.64
C ARG A 132 -1.08 7.81 4.76
N GLU A 133 -0.64 6.60 4.46
CA GLU A 133 -0.51 5.54 5.45
C GLU A 133 0.54 5.88 6.51
N HIS A 134 1.74 6.29 6.09
CA HIS A 134 2.77 6.76 7.01
C HIS A 134 2.29 7.92 7.89
N ALA A 135 1.56 8.88 7.31
CA ALA A 135 0.99 9.99 8.07
C ALA A 135 -0.06 9.53 9.10
N LEU A 136 -0.88 8.53 8.76
CA LEU A 136 -1.84 7.93 9.69
C LEU A 136 -1.10 7.21 10.83
N ALA A 137 -0.06 6.45 10.49
CA ALA A 137 0.74 5.73 11.47
C ALA A 137 1.41 6.67 12.48
N ASP A 138 2.00 7.77 12.01
CA ASP A 138 2.60 8.80 12.87
C ASP A 138 1.57 9.41 13.83
N LYS A 139 0.35 9.70 13.36
CA LYS A 139 -0.74 10.22 14.20
C LYS A 139 -1.14 9.22 15.28
N LEU A 140 -1.27 7.94 14.93
CA LEU A 140 -1.65 6.88 15.87
C LEU A 140 -0.56 6.63 16.91
N MET A 141 0.71 6.59 16.50
CA MET A 141 1.85 6.48 17.41
C MET A 141 1.96 7.68 18.35
N ALA A 142 1.67 8.90 17.88
CA ALA A 142 1.66 10.10 18.72
C ALA A 142 0.53 10.09 19.77
N GLN A 143 -0.60 9.44 19.50
CA GLN A 143 -1.69 9.27 20.48
C GLN A 143 -1.40 8.19 21.53
N ALA A 144 -0.53 7.22 21.22
CA ALA A 144 -0.17 6.13 22.12
C ALA A 144 0.89 6.52 23.17
N LYS A 145 1.56 7.67 22.98
CA LYS A 145 2.56 8.25 23.90
C LYS A 145 1.92 9.11 24.98
#